data_AF-A0A7R6WE68-F1
#
_entry.id   AF-A0A7R6WE68-F1
#
_cell.length_a   1.000
_cell.length_b   1.000
_cell.length_c   1.000
_cell.angle_alpha   90.00
_cell.angle_beta   90.00
_cell.angle_gamma   90.00
#
_symmetry.space_group_name_H-M   'P 1'
#
loop_
_entity.id
_entity.type
_entity.pdbx_description
1 polymer ?
#
loop_
_entity_poly.entity_id
_entity_poly.type
_entity_poly.pdbx_seq_one_letter_code
_entity_poly.pdbx_strand_id
1 'polypeptide(L)'
;MVPEEFDGANCIDLIIIRKPTFGSEWFLCWSLASDVAVRQFAEGSGGAIQQHFNIGTAMNLVVAVPPPDEQTEIANFLREATSKMDLLIGEAERAMELLRERRTAIISAAVTGKIEVRDVSRTNIAGAASAKKVAMA
;
A
#
# COMPACT_ATOMS: atom_id res chain seq x y z
N MET A 1 -12.72 14.42 2.27
CA MET A 1 -12.00 14.51 3.55
C MET A 1 -10.57 14.11 3.28
N VAL A 2 -9.60 14.84 3.83
CA VAL A 2 -8.17 14.52 3.71
C VAL A 2 -7.85 13.37 4.69
N PRO A 3 -7.22 12.27 4.26
CA PRO A 3 -6.82 11.19 5.17
C PRO A 3 -5.91 11.70 6.30
N GLU A 4 -5.97 11.07 7.48
CA GLU A 4 -5.24 11.52 8.69
C GLU A 4 -3.72 11.55 8.47
N GLU A 5 -3.19 10.68 7.60
CA GLU A 5 -1.78 10.66 7.19
C GLU A 5 -1.32 11.94 6.44
N PHE A 6 -2.26 12.75 5.97
CA PHE A 6 -2.01 14.01 5.28
C PHE A 6 -2.50 15.23 6.08
N ASP A 7 -2.79 15.08 7.38
CA ASP A 7 -3.12 16.22 8.23
C ASP A 7 -1.93 17.19 8.32
N GLY A 8 -2.19 18.48 8.08
CA GLY A 8 -1.15 19.52 7.96
C GLY A 8 -0.34 19.52 6.66
N ALA A 9 -0.60 18.60 5.72
CA ALA A 9 0.05 18.63 4.41
C ALA A 9 -0.43 19.82 3.56
N ASN A 10 0.50 20.49 2.88
CA ASN A 10 0.18 21.51 1.89
C ASN A 10 0.41 20.94 0.49
N CYS A 11 -0.66 20.84 -0.30
CA CYS A 11 -0.58 20.53 -1.72
C CYS A 11 -0.33 21.84 -2.48
N ILE A 12 0.92 22.06 -2.90
CA ILE A 12 1.35 23.28 -3.58
C ILE A 12 1.18 23.20 -5.11
N ASP A 13 1.46 22.04 -5.68
CA ASP A 13 1.44 21.83 -7.14
C ASP A 13 0.42 20.74 -7.51
N LEU A 14 -0.56 21.11 -8.34
CA LEU A 14 -1.49 20.18 -8.97
C LEU A 14 -1.31 20.26 -10.49
N ILE A 15 -0.93 19.14 -11.11
CA ILE A 15 -0.87 19.01 -12.56
C ILE A 15 -1.91 18.00 -13.03
N ILE A 16 -2.76 18.47 -13.95
CA ILE A 16 -3.78 17.65 -14.60
C ILE A 16 -3.28 17.32 -16.00
N ILE A 17 -3.00 16.05 -16.23
CA ILE A 17 -2.58 15.54 -17.53
C ILE A 17 -3.82 15.07 -18.28
N ARG A 18 -3.99 15.54 -19.51
CA ARG A 18 -5.07 15.06 -20.38
C ARG A 18 -4.81 13.60 -20.72
N LYS A 19 -5.85 12.77 -20.58
CA LYS A 19 -5.84 11.38 -21.04
C LYS A 19 -5.28 11.29 -22.48
N PRO A 20 -4.35 10.36 -22.75
CA PRO A 20 -3.80 10.20 -24.09
C PRO A 20 -4.91 9.76 -25.07
N THR A 21 -4.84 10.27 -26.30
CA THR A 21 -5.82 9.91 -27.35
C THR A 21 -5.64 8.48 -27.84
N PHE A 22 -4.47 7.88 -27.59
CA PHE A 22 -4.09 6.53 -28.02
C PHE A 22 -3.16 5.89 -26.99
N GLY A 23 -3.22 4.57 -26.85
CA GLY A 23 -2.47 3.83 -25.83
C GLY A 23 -3.24 3.66 -24.51
N SER A 24 -2.60 3.01 -23.54
CA SER A 24 -3.21 2.68 -22.24
C SER A 24 -3.04 3.86 -21.27
N GLU A 25 -4.14 4.34 -20.67
CA GLU A 25 -4.08 5.42 -19.70
C GLU A 25 -3.35 4.98 -18.43
N TRP A 26 -3.57 3.73 -18.06
CA TRP A 26 -2.94 3.12 -16.90
C TRP A 26 -1.44 2.93 -17.10
N PHE A 27 -1.00 2.64 -18.32
CA PHE A 27 0.43 2.62 -18.64
C PHE A 27 1.07 3.99 -18.38
N LEU A 28 0.42 5.07 -18.79
CA LEU A 28 0.90 6.43 -18.50
C LEU A 28 0.98 6.68 -16.99
N CYS A 29 -0.06 6.31 -16.23
CA CYS A 29 -0.05 6.44 -14.76
C CYS A 29 1.13 5.68 -14.13
N TRP A 30 1.34 4.42 -14.50
CA TRP A 30 2.46 3.62 -13.99
C TRP A 30 3.82 4.19 -14.41
N SER A 31 3.93 4.69 -15.64
CA SER A 31 5.16 5.30 -16.14
C SER A 31 5.52 6.57 -15.37
N LEU A 32 4.54 7.42 -15.06
CA LEU A 32 4.73 8.63 -14.25
C LEU A 32 5.06 8.31 -12.79
N ALA A 33 4.55 7.20 -12.27
CA ALA A 33 4.85 6.72 -10.92
C ALA A 33 6.18 5.95 -10.82
N SER A 34 6.83 5.65 -11.95
CA SER A 34 8.07 4.88 -11.96
C SER A 34 9.24 5.65 -11.36
N ASP A 35 10.21 4.94 -10.79
CA ASP A 35 11.48 5.51 -10.32
C ASP A 35 12.18 6.37 -11.38
N VAL A 36 12.06 5.99 -12.66
CA VAL A 36 12.69 6.71 -13.77
C VAL A 36 12.06 8.10 -13.92
N ALA A 37 10.74 8.21 -13.81
CA ALA A 37 10.06 9.50 -13.87
C ALA A 37 10.36 10.34 -12.62
N VAL A 38 10.30 9.74 -11.43
CA VAL A 38 10.62 10.40 -10.17
C VAL A 38 12.05 10.96 -10.16
N ARG A 39 13.02 10.23 -10.71
CA ARG A 39 14.42 10.70 -10.83
C ARG A 39 14.56 11.85 -11.81
N GLN A 40 13.92 11.79 -12.98
CA GLN A 40 13.93 12.90 -13.93
C GLN A 40 13.34 14.18 -13.30
N PHE A 41 12.32 14.04 -12.45
CA PHE A 41 11.78 15.17 -11.70
C PHE A 41 12.75 15.69 -10.64
N ALA A 42 13.43 14.81 -9.91
CA ALA A 42 14.43 15.21 -8.93
C ALA A 42 15.63 15.94 -9.59
N GLU A 43 16.06 15.48 -10.77
CA GLU A 43 17.16 16.11 -11.53
C GLU A 43 16.75 17.42 -12.21
N GLY A 44 15.50 17.53 -12.66
CA GLY A 44 14.94 18.74 -13.29
C GLY A 44 14.51 19.83 -12.32
N SER A 45 14.43 19.52 -11.02
CA SER A 45 14.00 20.45 -9.97
C SER A 45 15.18 21.22 -9.38
N GLY A 46 15.58 22.29 -10.08
CA GLY A 46 16.55 23.26 -9.55
C GLY A 46 15.92 24.20 -8.52
N GLY A 47 16.23 24.01 -7.24
CA GLY A 47 15.86 24.92 -6.15
C GLY A 47 16.27 24.40 -4.77
N ALA A 48 17.08 25.17 -4.03
CA ALA A 48 17.67 24.73 -2.76
C ALA A 48 16.70 24.72 -1.55
N ILE A 49 15.44 25.20 -1.71
CA ILE A 49 14.51 25.41 -0.58
C ILE A 49 13.08 24.90 -0.85
N GLN A 50 12.58 24.90 -2.10
CA GLN A 50 11.32 24.23 -2.46
C GLN A 50 11.40 23.57 -3.84
N GLN A 51 11.19 22.25 -3.85
CA GLN A 51 11.06 21.44 -5.06
C GLN A 51 9.67 21.68 -5.65
N HIS A 52 9.57 22.51 -6.69
CA HIS A 52 8.30 22.78 -7.38
C HIS A 52 8.19 21.93 -8.63
N PHE A 53 7.03 21.31 -8.81
CA PHE A 53 6.69 20.54 -10.01
C PHE A 53 6.22 21.50 -11.11
N ASN A 54 7.17 22.04 -11.87
CA ASN A 54 6.85 22.95 -12.98
C ASN A 54 6.31 22.18 -14.20
N ILE A 55 5.28 22.74 -14.86
CA ILE A 55 4.74 22.28 -16.15
C ILE A 55 5.85 22.11 -17.19
N GLY A 56 6.86 22.99 -17.23
CA GLY A 56 7.98 22.86 -18.15
C GLY A 56 8.79 21.58 -17.94
N THR A 57 9.01 21.18 -16.69
CA THR A 57 9.67 19.91 -16.35
C THR A 57 8.79 18.73 -16.72
N ALA A 58 7.49 18.81 -16.45
CA ALA A 58 6.53 17.77 -16.84
C ALA A 58 6.47 17.54 -18.36
N MET A 59 6.55 18.60 -19.17
CA MET A 59 6.56 18.51 -20.64
C MET A 59 7.84 17.90 -21.21
N ASN A 60 8.95 17.96 -20.46
CA ASN A 60 10.25 17.42 -20.88
C ASN A 60 10.51 16.00 -20.36
N LEU A 61 9.52 15.38 -19.71
CA LEU A 61 9.68 14.03 -19.20
C LEU A 61 9.87 13.03 -20.34
N VAL A 62 10.96 12.27 -20.28
CA VAL A 62 11.23 11.19 -21.22
C VAL A 62 10.59 9.92 -20.70
N VAL A 63 9.67 9.36 -21.47
CA VAL A 63 8.97 8.11 -21.17
C VAL A 63 9.13 7.17 -22.35
N ALA A 64 9.42 5.89 -22.08
CA ALA A 64 9.40 4.87 -23.11
C ALA A 64 7.94 4.59 -23.51
N VAL A 65 7.62 4.72 -24.80
CA VAL A 65 6.26 4.52 -25.32
C VAL A 65 6.24 3.33 -26.27
N PRO A 66 6.04 2.10 -25.76
CA PRO A 66 5.92 0.91 -26.61
C PRO A 66 4.58 0.92 -27.38
N PRO A 67 4.34 -0.04 -28.30
CA PRO A 67 3.05 -0.17 -28.98
C PRO A 67 1.87 -0.36 -27.98
N PRO A 68 0.64 0.03 -28.34
CA PRO A 68 -0.51 0.01 -27.43
C PRO A 68 -0.83 -1.34 -26.80
N ASP A 69 -0.61 -2.42 -27.55
CA ASP A 69 -0.88 -3.78 -27.06
C ASP A 69 0.09 -4.11 -25.91
N GLU A 70 1.37 -3.80 -26.08
CA GLU A 70 2.40 -3.96 -25.05
C GLU A 70 2.16 -3.02 -23.86
N GLN A 71 1.73 -1.77 -24.10
CA GLN A 71 1.33 -0.86 -23.01
C GLN A 71 0.20 -1.46 -22.17
N THR A 72 -0.78 -2.09 -22.82
CA THR A 72 -1.93 -2.71 -22.16
C THR A 72 -1.50 -3.94 -21.36
N GLU A 73 -0.64 -4.78 -21.93
CA GLU A 73 -0.07 -5.95 -21.27
C GLU A 73 0.72 -5.55 -20.01
N ILE A 74 1.64 -4.59 -20.12
CA ILE A 74 2.41 -4.06 -19.00
C ILE A 74 1.48 -3.51 -17.91
N ALA A 75 0.49 -2.69 -18.29
CA ALA A 75 -0.44 -2.09 -17.32
C ALA A 75 -1.29 -3.14 -16.59
N ASN A 76 -1.70 -4.21 -17.29
CA ASN A 76 -2.46 -5.30 -16.70
C ASN A 76 -1.61 -6.15 -15.77
N PHE A 77 -0.38 -6.47 -16.16
CA PHE A 77 0.57 -7.18 -15.32
C PHE A 77 0.81 -6.44 -13.99
N LEU A 78 1.09 -5.13 -14.06
CA LEU A 78 1.29 -4.30 -12.87
C LEU A 78 0.03 -4.25 -12.00
N ARG A 79 -1.14 -4.05 -12.60
CA ARG A 79 -2.41 -4.02 -11.86
C ARG A 79 -2.70 -5.32 -11.13
N GLU A 80 -2.45 -6.47 -11.76
CA GLU A 80 -2.64 -7.76 -11.12
C GLU A 80 -1.68 -7.96 -9.95
N ALA A 81 -0.41 -7.59 -10.14
CA ALA A 81 0.60 -7.68 -9.10
C ALA A 81 0.26 -6.79 -7.89
N THR A 82 -0.13 -5.53 -8.11
CA THR A 82 -0.48 -4.62 -7.02
C THR A 82 -1.79 -5.00 -6.35
N SER A 83 -2.80 -5.46 -7.10
CA SER A 83 -4.06 -5.91 -6.51
C SER A 83 -3.88 -7.08 -5.53
N LYS A 84 -2.95 -8.00 -5.81
CA LYS A 84 -2.59 -9.06 -4.86
C LYS A 84 -1.96 -8.50 -3.58
N MET A 85 -1.14 -7.46 -3.68
CA MET A 85 -0.56 -6.79 -2.52
C MET A 85 -1.64 -6.08 -1.70
N ASP A 86 -2.56 -5.37 -2.34
CA ASP A 86 -3.67 -4.68 -1.68
C ASP A 86 -4.55 -5.65 -0.87
N LEU A 87 -4.82 -6.85 -1.42
CA LEU A 87 -5.54 -7.90 -0.71
C LEU A 87 -4.80 -8.37 0.55
N LEU A 88 -3.48 -8.61 0.44
CA LEU A 88 -2.66 -9.03 1.58
C LEU A 88 -2.58 -7.95 2.66
N ILE A 89 -2.48 -6.68 2.27
CA ILE A 89 -2.51 -5.54 3.19
C ILE A 89 -3.84 -5.54 3.95
N GLY A 90 -4.96 -5.63 3.24
CA GLY A 90 -6.28 -5.66 3.88
C GLY A 90 -6.50 -6.86 4.82
N GLU A 91 -5.94 -8.03 4.50
CA GLU A 91 -5.95 -9.18 5.42
C GLU A 91 -5.11 -8.94 6.67
N ALA A 92 -3.93 -8.34 6.51
CA ALA A 92 -3.05 -8.00 7.64
C ALA A 92 -3.70 -6.96 8.56
N GLU A 93 -4.34 -5.93 8.01
CA GLU A 93 -5.07 -4.92 8.77
C GLU A 93 -6.22 -5.54 9.58
N ARG A 94 -7.01 -6.41 8.95
CA ARG A 94 -8.09 -7.14 9.63
C ARG A 94 -7.55 -8.03 10.76
N ALA A 95 -6.43 -8.71 10.53
CA ALA A 95 -5.79 -9.52 11.57
C ALA A 95 -5.32 -8.66 12.75
N MET A 96 -4.75 -7.49 12.49
CA MET A 96 -4.36 -6.54 13.54
C MET A 96 -5.56 -6.06 14.36
N GLU A 97 -6.68 -5.77 13.71
CA GLU A 97 -7.92 -5.36 14.37
C GLU A 97 -8.46 -6.46 15.30
N LEU A 98 -8.57 -7.70 14.79
CA LEU A 98 -9.00 -8.85 15.58
C LEU A 98 -8.09 -9.12 16.80
N LEU A 99 -6.78 -8.94 16.64
CA LEU A 99 -5.83 -9.06 17.76
C LEU A 99 -6.03 -7.96 18.81
N ARG A 100 -6.34 -6.73 18.38
CA ARG A 100 -6.66 -5.61 19.29
C ARG A 100 -7.97 -5.88 20.04
N GLU A 101 -9.01 -6.31 19.35
CA GLU A 101 -10.29 -6.69 19.96
C GLU A 101 -10.11 -7.82 20.98
N ARG A 102 -9.40 -8.89 20.60
CA ARG A 102 -9.10 -10.01 21.49
C ARG A 102 -8.35 -9.56 22.75
N ARG A 103 -7.36 -8.67 22.60
CA ARG A 103 -6.63 -8.10 23.73
C ARG A 103 -7.56 -7.34 24.67
N THR A 104 -8.41 -6.48 24.13
CA THR A 104 -9.38 -5.70 24.91
C THR A 104 -10.39 -6.60 25.63
N ALA A 105 -10.90 -7.64 24.97
CA ALA A 105 -11.81 -8.60 25.56
C ALA A 105 -11.17 -9.38 26.72
N ILE A 106 -9.91 -9.79 26.59
CA ILE A 106 -9.16 -10.47 27.66
C ILE A 106 -8.96 -9.52 28.86
N ILE A 107 -8.56 -8.27 28.62
CA ILE A 107 -8.40 -7.28 29.70
C ILE A 107 -9.74 -7.06 30.41
N SER A 108 -10.83 -6.86 29.65
CA SER A 108 -12.17 -6.67 30.21
C SER A 108 -12.64 -7.88 31.03
N ALA A 109 -12.42 -9.10 30.51
CA ALA A 109 -12.77 -10.32 31.22
C ALA A 109 -11.95 -10.52 32.50
N ALA A 110 -10.67 -10.14 32.50
CA ALA A 110 -9.82 -10.19 33.68
C ALA A 110 -10.24 -9.17 34.74
N VAL A 111 -10.55 -7.94 34.34
CA VAL A 111 -10.99 -6.87 35.25
C VAL A 111 -12.39 -7.14 35.81
N THR A 112 -13.26 -7.80 35.05
CA THR A 112 -14.59 -8.24 35.51
C THR A 112 -14.55 -9.56 36.30
N GLY A 113 -13.36 -10.12 36.55
CA GLY A 113 -13.18 -11.36 37.31
C GLY A 113 -13.71 -12.62 36.62
N LYS A 114 -14.04 -12.55 35.32
CA LYS A 114 -14.55 -13.68 34.53
C LYS A 114 -13.45 -14.65 34.12
N ILE A 115 -12.17 -14.25 34.17
CA ILE A 115 -11.00 -15.09 33.92
C ILE A 115 -9.90 -14.81 34.94
N GLU A 116 -9.26 -15.87 35.46
CA GLU A 116 -8.05 -15.74 36.28
C GLU A 116 -6.83 -15.49 35.39
N VAL A 117 -6.11 -14.40 35.68
CA VAL A 117 -4.96 -13.91 34.89
C VAL A 117 -3.81 -14.94 34.79
N ARG A 118 -3.75 -15.91 35.71
CA ARG A 118 -2.70 -16.94 35.76
C ARG A 118 -2.89 -18.04 34.70
N ASP A 119 -4.12 -18.34 34.28
CA ASP A 119 -4.40 -19.42 33.32
C ASP A 119 -4.32 -19.00 31.85
N VAL A 120 -4.50 -17.71 31.55
CA VAL A 120 -4.49 -17.20 30.17
C VAL A 120 -3.13 -17.39 29.48
N SER A 121 -2.04 -17.41 30.25
CA SER A 121 -0.68 -17.64 29.71
C SER A 121 -0.43 -19.10 29.29
N ARG A 122 -1.14 -20.08 29.88
CA ARG A 122 -0.91 -21.51 29.65
C ARG A 122 -1.69 -22.07 28.47
N THR A 123 -2.90 -21.57 28.22
CA THR A 123 -3.78 -22.10 27.15
C THR A 123 -3.23 -21.85 25.74
N ASN A 124 -2.37 -20.83 25.53
CA ASN A 124 -1.84 -20.50 24.21
C ASN A 124 -0.62 -21.32 23.77
N ILE A 125 0.09 -22.02 24.68
CA ILE A 125 1.28 -22.82 24.30
C ILE A 125 0.88 -24.26 23.94
N ALA A 126 -0.22 -24.77 24.51
CA ALA A 126 -0.70 -26.13 24.26
C ALA A 126 -1.50 -26.29 22.95
N GLY A 127 -2.12 -25.21 22.44
CA GLY A 127 -2.96 -25.24 21.23
C GLY A 127 -2.20 -25.48 19.91
N ALA A 128 -0.90 -25.22 19.87
CA ALA A 128 -0.06 -25.45 18.68
C ALA A 128 0.61 -26.84 18.66
N ALA A 129 0.62 -27.59 19.76
CA ALA A 129 1.30 -28.88 19.87
C ALA A 129 0.41 -30.10 19.55
N SER A 130 -0.92 -29.95 19.48
CA SER A 130 -1.85 -31.08 19.31
C SER A 130 -2.17 -31.44 17.84
N ALA A 131 -1.80 -30.60 16.86
CA ALA A 131 -2.11 -30.85 15.45
C ALA A 131 -1.07 -31.73 14.70
N LYS A 132 -0.01 -32.23 15.36
CA LYS A 132 1.06 -33.01 14.70
C LYS A 132 1.01 -34.53 14.94
N LYS A 133 -0.04 -35.07 15.58
CA LYS A 133 -0.13 -36.50 15.92
C LYS A 133 -1.20 -37.33 15.21
N VAL A 134 -1.95 -36.77 14.25
CA VAL A 134 -3.01 -37.51 13.51
C VAL A 134 -2.67 -37.74 12.03
N ALA A 135 -1.52 -37.26 11.53
CA ALA A 135 -1.02 -37.57 10.19
C ALA A 135 0.18 -38.53 10.24
N MET A 136 0.04 -39.66 10.92
CA MET A 136 0.89 -40.84 10.75
C MET A 136 0.20 -42.06 11.40
N ALA A 137 -0.86 -42.53 10.76
CA ALA A 137 -1.44 -43.85 10.93
C ALA A 137 -2.05 -44.28 9.60
#